data_AF-A0A401LXM0-F1
#
_entry.id   AF-A0A401LXM0-F1
#
_cell.length_a   1.000
_cell.length_b   1.000
_cell.length_c   1.000
_cell.angle_alpha   90.00
_cell.angle_beta   90.00
_cell.angle_gamma   90.00
#
_symmetry.space_group_name_H-M   'P 1'
#
loop_
_entity.id
_entity.type
_entity.pdbx_description
1 polymer ?
#
loop_
_entity_poly.entity_id
_entity_poly.type
_entity_poly.pdbx_seq_one_letter_code
_entity_poly.pdbx_strand_id
1 'polypeptide(L)' 'MELINSNSEMIKEFFQSMDRMLDGISRLAKESRPHLNGEKFLNNREASNYLKVSIRTLQEWRDTGVIPYIQIKGK' A
#
# COMPACT_ATOMS: atom_id res chain seq x y z
N MET A 1 15.12 0.48 45.97
CA MET A 1 14.94 0.75 44.53
C MET A 1 15.11 -0.58 43.82
N GLU A 2 14.09 -1.05 43.09
CA GLU A 2 14.28 -2.20 42.21
C GLU A 2 15.17 -1.78 41.04
N LEU A 3 16.25 -2.54 40.84
CA LEU A 3 17.21 -2.26 39.79
C LEU A 3 16.63 -2.76 38.46
N ILE A 4 16.03 -1.86 37.69
CA ILE A 4 15.54 -2.17 36.36
C ILE A 4 16.76 -2.44 35.46
N ASN A 5 16.94 -3.68 35.02
CA ASN A 5 18.01 -4.12 34.14
C ASN A 5 17.46 -5.00 33.00
N SER A 6 18.28 -5.38 32.04
CA SER A 6 17.88 -6.17 30.86
C SER A 6 17.23 -7.53 31.18
N ASN A 7 17.35 -8.03 32.42
CA ASN A 7 16.72 -9.26 32.87
C ASN A 7 15.36 -9.03 33.55
N SER A 8 14.96 -7.77 33.76
CA SER A 8 13.62 -7.42 34.23
C SER A 8 12.58 -7.92 33.24
N GLU A 9 11.56 -8.61 33.76
CA GLU A 9 10.51 -9.19 32.92
C GLU A 9 9.79 -8.12 32.10
N MET A 10 9.58 -6.94 32.68
CA MET A 10 9.03 -5.77 32.00
C MET A 10 9.84 -5.37 30.76
N ILE A 11 11.17 -5.40 30.85
CA ILE A 11 12.03 -5.04 29.72
C ILE A 11 11.96 -6.11 28.63
N LYS A 12 11.93 -7.39 29.01
CA LYS A 12 11.78 -8.50 28.04
C LYS A 12 10.45 -8.45 27.32
N GLU A 13 9.35 -8.24 28.04
CA GLU A 13 8.01 -8.09 27.47
C GLU A 13 7.93 -6.90 26.51
N PHE A 14 8.56 -5.77 26.88
CA PHE A 14 8.63 -4.60 26.01
C PHE A 14 9.35 -4.91 24.69
N PHE A 15 10.54 -5.51 24.72
CA PHE A 15 11.26 -5.86 23.49
C PHE A 15 10.51 -6.90 22.66
N GLN A 16 9.88 -7.90 23.29
CA GLN A 16 9.02 -8.85 22.57
C GLN A 16 7.82 -8.17 21.89
N SER A 17 7.25 -7.14 22.52
CA SER A 17 6.18 -6.36 21.89
C SER A 17 6.68 -5.56 20.68
N MET A 18 7.90 -5.03 20.74
CA MET A 18 8.54 -4.34 19.62
C MET A 18 8.81 -5.29 18.46
N ASP A 19 9.30 -6.51 18.72
CA ASP A 19 9.54 -7.51 17.68
C ASP A 19 8.24 -7.90 16.96
N ARG A 20 7.15 -8.14 17.72
CA ARG A 20 5.83 -8.42 17.13
C ARG A 20 5.32 -7.25 16.29
N MET A 21 5.58 -6.02 16.71
CA MET A 21 5.19 -4.83 15.97
C MET A 21 5.98 -4.70 14.66
N LEU A 22 7.29 -4.97 14.69
CA LEU A 22 8.16 -5.01 13.51
C LEU A 22 7.72 -6.09 12.51
N ASP A 23 7.35 -7.26 13.00
CA ASP A 23 6.80 -8.33 12.17
C ASP A 23 5.48 -7.91 11.52
N GLY A 24 4.59 -7.27 12.28
CA GLY A 24 3.34 -6.72 11.79
C GLY A 24 3.56 -5.69 10.67
N ILE A 25 4.45 -4.72 10.89
CA ILE A 25 4.81 -3.70 9.89
C ILE A 25 5.42 -4.35 8.64
N SER A 26 6.30 -5.33 8.81
CA SER A 26 6.95 -6.04 7.70
C SER A 26 5.93 -6.82 6.85
N ARG A 27 4.92 -7.44 7.47
CA ARG A 27 3.83 -8.11 6.76
C ARG A 27 2.97 -7.11 6.01
N LEU A 28 2.56 -6.02 6.66
CA LEU A 28 1.82 -4.93 6.01
C LEU A 28 2.60 -4.35 4.83
N ALA A 29 3.90 -4.12 4.98
CA ALA A 29 4.77 -3.61 3.90
C ALA A 29 4.88 -4.60 2.73
N LYS A 30 4.88 -5.92 2.98
CA LYS A 30 4.87 -6.96 1.93
C LYS A 30 3.53 -7.05 1.23
N GLU A 31 2.44 -7.04 1.98
CA GLU A 31 1.06 -7.15 1.47
C GLU A 31 0.59 -5.87 0.76
N SER A 32 1.12 -4.71 1.17
CA SER A 32 0.85 -3.42 0.53
C SER A 32 1.64 -3.17 -0.75
N ARG A 33 2.58 -4.05 -1.13
CA ARG A 33 3.25 -3.94 -2.43
C ARG A 33 2.18 -4.11 -3.52
N PRO A 34 1.84 -3.04 -4.26
CA PRO A 34 0.85 -3.15 -5.31
C PRO A 34 1.30 -4.17 -6.34
N HIS A 35 0.34 -4.82 -7.01
CA HIS A 35 0.54 -5.94 -7.92
C HIS A 35 1.41 -5.66 -9.17
N LEU A 36 2.06 -4.49 -9.26
CA LEU A 36 2.79 -4.00 -10.43
C LEU A 36 4.11 -3.34 -10.00
N ASN A 37 5.10 -4.15 -9.63
CA ASN A 37 6.46 -3.71 -9.30
C ASN A 37 6.57 -2.63 -8.20
N GLY A 38 5.63 -2.61 -7.24
CA GLY A 38 5.63 -1.63 -6.17
C GLY A 38 4.91 -0.31 -6.49
N GLU A 39 4.43 -0.10 -7.73
CA GLU A 39 3.74 1.13 -8.11
C GLU A 39 2.22 1.02 -7.95
N LYS A 40 1.61 2.07 -7.39
CA LYS A 40 0.16 2.14 -7.21
C LYS A 40 -0.50 2.66 -8.49
N PHE A 41 -1.21 1.79 -9.20
CA PHE A 41 -2.01 2.16 -10.37
C PHE A 41 -3.41 2.58 -9.95
N LEU A 42 -3.97 3.55 -10.68
CA LEU A 42 -5.38 3.92 -10.56
C LEU A 42 -6.22 3.05 -11.50
N ASN A 43 -7.26 2.44 -10.96
CA ASN A 43 -8.28 1.80 -11.79
C ASN A 43 -9.19 2.86 -12.44
N ASN A 44 -10.06 2.41 -13.36
CA ASN A 44 -10.95 3.32 -14.12
C ASN A 44 -11.84 4.20 -13.22
N ARG A 45 -12.37 3.64 -12.13
CA ARG A 45 -13.26 4.36 -11.21
C ARG A 45 -12.49 5.40 -10.42
N GLU A 46 -11.30 5.06 -9.94
CA GLU A 46 -10.44 6.00 -9.22
C GLU A 46 -10.03 7.16 -10.12
N ALA A 47 -9.52 6.85 -11.31
CA ALA A 47 -9.11 7.86 -12.29
C ALA A 47 -10.27 8.79 -12.70
N SER A 48 -11.46 8.24 -12.94
CA SER A 48 -12.64 9.05 -13.28
C SER A 48 -13.04 9.99 -12.15
N ASN A 49 -12.99 9.51 -10.90
CA ASN A 49 -13.31 10.31 -9.72
C ASN A 49 -12.32 11.45 -9.50
N TYR A 50 -11.01 11.19 -9.63
CA TYR A 50 -9.97 12.23 -9.48
C TYR A 50 -10.08 13.30 -10.56
N LEU A 51 -10.30 12.90 -11.81
CA LEU A 51 -10.42 13.82 -12.94
C LEU A 51 -11.81 14.49 -13.02
N LYS A 52 -12.77 14.05 -12.21
CA LYS A 52 -14.17 14.52 -12.22
C LYS A 52 -14.84 14.40 -13.58
N VAL A 53 -14.55 13.31 -14.29
CA VAL A 53 -15.13 13.00 -15.61
C VAL A 53 -15.86 11.67 -15.56
N SER A 54 -16.72 11.42 -16.53
CA SER A 54 -17.33 10.10 -16.69
C SER A 54 -16.30 9.06 -17.12
N ILE A 55 -16.54 7.78 -16.83
CA ILE A 55 -15.70 6.67 -17.33
C ILE A 55 -15.64 6.69 -18.87
N ARG A 56 -16.74 7.07 -19.53
CA ARG A 56 -16.80 7.20 -20.99
C ARG A 56 -15.81 8.26 -21.49
N THR A 57 -15.85 9.45 -20.89
CA THR A 57 -14.93 10.55 -21.23
C THR A 57 -13.47 10.17 -20.97
N LEU A 58 -13.21 9.47 -19.85
CA LEU A 58 -11.87 8.95 -19.55
C LEU A 58 -11.38 7.97 -20.61
N GLN A 59 -12.26 7.12 -21.15
CA GLN A 59 -11.90 6.20 -22.23
C GLN A 59 -11.67 6.94 -23.55
N GLU A 60 -12.53 7.90 -23.91
CA GLU A 60 -12.34 8.73 -25.10
C GLU A 60 -10.99 9.47 -25.06
N TRP A 61 -10.58 9.99 -23.90
CA TRP A 61 -9.27 10.62 -23.71
C TRP A 61 -8.09 9.65 -23.85
N ARG A 62 -8.28 8.38 -23.53
CA ARG A 62 -7.25 7.35 -23.74
C ARG A 62 -7.16 6.93 -25.19
N ASP A 63 -8.30 6.75 -25.84
CA ASP A 63 -8.40 6.35 -27.25
C ASP A 63 -7.84 7.45 -28.18
N THR A 64 -8.04 8.71 -27.81
CA THR A 64 -7.50 9.88 -28.53
C THR A 64 -6.07 10.25 -28.13
N GLY A 65 -5.48 9.54 -27.16
CA GLY A 65 -4.09 9.77 -26.72
C GLY A 65 -3.88 11.00 -25.85
N VAL A 66 -4.94 11.61 -25.31
CA VAL A 66 -4.88 12.74 -24.36
C VAL A 66 -4.28 12.31 -23.02
N ILE A 67 -4.64 11.11 -22.53
CA ILE A 67 -4.12 10.56 -21.27
C ILE A 67 -3.46 9.20 -21.52
N PRO A 68 -2.20 9.01 -21.09
CA PRO A 68 -1.54 7.72 -21.18
C PRO A 68 -2.17 6.71 -20.23
N TYR A 69 -2.23 5.46 -20.66
CA TYR A 69 -2.71 4.35 -19.84
C TYR A 69 -2.00 3.05 -20.22
N ILE A 70 -2.03 2.09 -19.32
CA ILE A 70 -1.57 0.73 -19.58
C ILE A 70 -2.79 -0.18 -19.54
N GLN A 71 -2.97 -0.96 -20.60
CA GLN A 71 -3.99 -1.99 -20.64
C GLN A 71 -3.39 -3.29 -20.12
N ILE A 72 -3.74 -3.65 -18.90
CA ILE A 72 -3.38 -4.94 -18.32
C ILE A 72 -4.37 -5.97 -18.88
N LYS A 73 -3.93 -6.80 -19.83
CA LYS A 73 -4.75 -7.90 -20.36
C LYS A 73 -4.73 -9.06 -19.37
N GLY A 74 -5.89 -9.41 -18.84
CA GLY A 74 -6.03 -10.37 -17.74
C GLY A 74 -7.42 -11.00 -17.61
N LYS A 75 -8.13 -11.17 -18.74
CA LYS A 75 -9.02 -12.27 -19.12
C LYS A 75 -9.52 -11.99 -20.55
#